data_AF-A0A2V8YD92-F1
#
_entry.id   AF-A0A2V8YD92-F1
#
_cell.length_a   1.000
_cell.length_b   1.000
_cell.length_c   1.000
_cell.angle_alpha   90.00
_cell.angle_beta   90.00
_cell.angle_gamma   90.00
#
_symmetry.space_group_name_H-M   'P 1'
#
loop_
_entity.id
_entity.type
_entity.pdbx_description
1 polymer ?
#
loop_
_entity_poly.entity_id
_entity_poly.type
_entity_poly.pdbx_seq_one_letter_code
_entity_poly.pdbx_strand_id
1 'polypeptide(L)'
;MKRRIGLASVLIALMWTASAKADTGVIVRTTNLQALQTLCTLPTTCSVVGGLDGTLGQVFLVNTPLPLQSLLGLLQQLAGFVNAEVDQVISLVGPLLVPSPMVWNSYANQQAAMIVEVQNAQSTFNVTGTGIVADIDTGVDPTHPALQGVLLTGYDYTRNQPSGSELSDVMPCPFSSCPPPPCSSATCPAPAQVNQSTAAVLDQSTAAVLDGNPQYAAFGHGTMVMGIIHLVAPSAKLLPLKAFKSDGTGALSDILRAIYDAVQKYNANVINMSFDFKTASTELENALNYASRLGTICASSAGNNGMQETV
;
A
#
# COMPACT_ATOMS: atom_id res chain seq x y z
N MET A 1 -45.27 -9.14 64.85
CA MET A 1 -44.22 -8.27 64.25
C MET A 1 -44.31 -8.39 62.74
N LYS A 2 -44.49 -7.26 62.05
CA LYS A 2 -44.66 -7.13 60.59
C LYS A 2 -43.35 -7.46 59.87
N ARG A 3 -43.37 -8.27 58.82
CA ARG A 3 -42.37 -8.23 57.74
C ARG A 3 -43.07 -8.34 56.39
N ARG A 4 -43.16 -7.19 55.71
CA ARG A 4 -43.57 -7.05 54.32
C ARG A 4 -42.40 -7.54 53.45
N ILE A 5 -42.63 -8.50 52.57
CA ILE A 5 -41.69 -8.85 51.51
C ILE A 5 -42.37 -8.42 50.21
N GLY A 6 -41.86 -7.33 49.62
CA GLY A 6 -42.33 -6.82 48.34
C GLY A 6 -41.76 -7.67 47.20
N LEU A 7 -42.64 -8.09 46.28
CA LEU A 7 -42.25 -8.62 44.99
C LEU A 7 -41.77 -7.45 44.12
N ALA A 8 -40.45 -7.37 43.88
CA ALA A 8 -39.88 -6.53 42.86
C ALA A 8 -39.63 -7.38 41.60
N SER A 9 -40.36 -7.06 40.55
CA SER A 9 -40.26 -7.62 39.22
C SER A 9 -38.89 -7.35 38.60
N VAL A 10 -38.17 -8.39 38.18
CA VAL A 10 -37.00 -8.24 37.30
C VAL A 10 -37.38 -8.83 35.94
N LEU A 11 -37.81 -7.94 35.04
CA LEU A 11 -37.86 -8.23 33.61
C LEU A 11 -36.42 -8.22 33.10
N ILE A 12 -35.85 -9.41 32.87
CA ILE A 12 -34.59 -9.56 32.17
C ILE A 12 -34.88 -9.36 30.69
N ALA A 13 -34.69 -8.14 30.20
CA ALA A 13 -34.63 -7.87 28.77
C ALA A 13 -33.35 -8.54 28.22
N LEU A 14 -33.53 -9.69 27.56
CA LEU A 14 -32.52 -10.29 26.68
C LEU A 14 -32.27 -9.30 25.54
N MET A 15 -31.34 -8.36 25.74
CA MET A 15 -30.75 -7.62 24.63
C MET A 15 -29.84 -8.59 23.89
N TRP A 16 -30.36 -9.14 22.81
CA TRP A 16 -29.56 -9.79 21.79
C TRP A 16 -28.66 -8.71 21.21
N THR A 17 -27.39 -8.71 21.59
CA THR A 17 -26.37 -7.91 20.92
C THR A 17 -26.22 -8.48 19.52
N ALA A 18 -26.95 -7.92 18.55
CA ALA A 18 -26.61 -8.11 17.15
C ALA A 18 -25.15 -7.67 17.00
N SER A 19 -24.28 -8.56 16.53
CA SER A 19 -22.89 -8.20 16.22
C SER A 19 -22.90 -6.96 15.34
N ALA A 20 -22.24 -5.89 15.79
CA ALA A 20 -22.05 -4.70 14.99
C ALA A 20 -21.38 -5.13 13.67
N LYS A 21 -22.11 -5.01 12.56
CA LYS A 21 -21.58 -5.27 11.23
C LYS A 21 -20.54 -4.19 10.96
N ALA A 22 -19.30 -4.57 10.67
CA ALA A 22 -18.28 -3.62 10.29
C ALA A 22 -18.71 -2.88 9.01
N ASP A 23 -18.57 -1.55 9.00
CA ASP A 23 -18.90 -0.74 7.83
C ASP A 23 -18.03 -1.17 6.63
N THR A 24 -18.65 -1.30 5.46
CA THR A 24 -17.94 -1.61 4.21
C THR A 24 -17.51 -0.30 3.55
N GLY A 25 -16.24 -0.22 3.14
CA GLY A 25 -15.72 0.84 2.29
C GLY A 25 -16.15 0.66 0.84
N VAL A 26 -16.64 1.73 0.23
CA VAL A 26 -17.12 1.77 -1.16
C VAL A 26 -16.53 3.01 -1.83
N ILE A 27 -15.87 2.81 -2.96
CA ILE A 27 -15.36 3.86 -3.83
C ILE A 27 -16.50 4.29 -4.74
N VAL A 28 -16.87 5.57 -4.72
CA VAL A 28 -17.98 6.15 -5.48
C VAL A 28 -17.45 7.23 -6.41
N ARG A 29 -17.68 7.06 -7.72
CA ARG A 29 -17.47 8.10 -8.72
C ARG A 29 -18.77 8.85 -9.00
N THR A 30 -18.75 10.17 -8.83
CA THR A 30 -19.88 11.06 -9.09
C THR A 30 -19.41 12.45 -9.54
N THR A 31 -20.18 13.10 -10.40
CA THR A 31 -19.98 14.52 -10.76
C THR A 31 -20.74 15.48 -9.83
N ASN A 32 -21.49 14.95 -8.86
CA ASN A 32 -22.32 15.72 -7.95
C ASN A 32 -22.07 15.29 -6.48
N LEU A 33 -21.03 15.88 -5.89
CA LEU A 33 -20.66 15.62 -4.51
C LEU A 33 -21.76 16.03 -3.52
N GLN A 34 -22.46 17.14 -3.75
CA GLN A 34 -23.55 17.58 -2.87
C GLN A 34 -24.67 16.55 -2.76
N ALA A 35 -25.04 15.90 -3.88
CA ALA A 35 -26.05 14.84 -3.84
C ALA A 35 -25.57 13.62 -3.02
N LEU A 36 -24.31 13.22 -3.21
CA LEU A 36 -23.70 12.12 -2.43
C LEU A 36 -23.64 12.45 -0.93
N GLN A 37 -23.20 13.66 -0.58
CA GLN A 37 -23.15 14.13 0.81
C GLN A 37 -24.54 14.16 1.44
N THR A 38 -25.55 14.64 0.71
CA THR A 38 -26.93 14.66 1.20
C THR A 38 -27.44 13.26 1.50
N LEU A 39 -27.19 12.29 0.60
CA LEU A 39 -27.54 10.89 0.83
C LEU A 39 -26.83 10.32 2.07
N CYS A 40 -25.53 10.55 2.22
CA CYS A 40 -24.76 10.07 3.36
C CYS A 40 -24.97 10.87 4.65
N THR A 41 -25.78 11.94 4.65
CA THR A 41 -26.24 12.55 5.91
C THR A 41 -27.45 11.84 6.50
N LEU A 42 -28.11 10.98 5.72
CA LEU A 42 -29.24 10.20 6.20
C LEU A 42 -28.78 9.15 7.22
N PRO A 43 -29.47 9.01 8.36
CA PRO A 43 -29.11 8.04 9.38
C PRO A 43 -28.97 6.63 8.80
N THR A 44 -27.94 5.91 9.26
CA THR A 44 -27.71 4.50 8.90
C THR A 44 -27.52 4.21 7.40
N THR A 45 -27.23 5.23 6.58
CA THR A 45 -27.05 5.07 5.13
C THR A 45 -25.58 4.91 4.74
N CYS A 46 -24.79 5.97 4.90
CA CYS A 46 -23.35 5.97 4.63
C CYS A 46 -22.68 7.18 5.28
N SER A 47 -21.36 7.29 5.20
CA SER A 47 -20.58 8.48 5.54
C SER A 47 -19.49 8.68 4.50
N VAL A 48 -19.31 9.91 4.03
CA VAL A 48 -18.22 10.23 3.09
C VAL A 48 -16.94 10.38 3.90
N VAL A 49 -15.95 9.53 3.64
CA VAL A 49 -14.65 9.53 4.32
C VAL A 49 -13.76 10.64 3.74
N GLY A 50 -13.70 10.75 2.42
CA GLY A 50 -12.88 11.76 1.74
C GLY A 50 -12.81 11.56 0.22
N GLY A 51 -12.23 12.55 -0.47
CA GLY A 51 -11.93 12.46 -1.89
C GLY A 51 -10.67 11.65 -2.16
N LEU A 52 -10.62 10.96 -3.30
CA LEU A 52 -9.51 10.09 -3.70
C LEU A 52 -8.72 10.63 -4.90
N ASP A 53 -9.33 11.49 -5.72
CA ASP A 53 -8.79 11.95 -7.00
C ASP A 53 -8.32 13.41 -7.01
N GLY A 54 -8.04 13.95 -5.81
CA GLY A 54 -7.41 15.26 -5.64
C GLY A 54 -8.23 16.40 -6.22
N THR A 55 -7.64 17.13 -7.17
CA THR A 55 -8.25 18.31 -7.79
C THR A 55 -9.40 17.99 -8.75
N LEU A 56 -9.55 16.73 -9.16
CA LEU A 56 -10.65 16.31 -10.01
C LEU A 56 -11.98 16.31 -9.24
N GLY A 57 -11.96 15.89 -7.97
CA GLY A 57 -13.11 15.96 -7.08
C GLY A 57 -14.32 15.13 -7.56
N GLN A 58 -14.06 13.96 -8.14
CA GLN A 58 -15.10 13.07 -8.68
C GLN A 58 -15.14 11.71 -8.02
N VAL A 59 -14.10 11.33 -7.26
CA VAL A 59 -13.98 10.00 -6.68
C VAL A 59 -13.88 10.12 -5.16
N PHE A 60 -14.73 9.39 -4.45
CA PHE A 60 -14.86 9.50 -3.01
C PHE A 60 -14.89 8.12 -2.35
N LEU A 61 -14.22 7.98 -1.22
CA LEU A 61 -14.41 6.83 -0.33
C LEU A 61 -15.60 7.08 0.59
N VAL A 62 -16.48 6.09 0.67
CA VAL A 62 -17.70 6.12 1.46
C VAL A 62 -17.76 4.87 2.33
N ASN A 63 -18.03 5.02 3.62
CA ASN A 63 -18.29 3.90 4.51
C ASN A 63 -19.81 3.68 4.66
N THR A 64 -20.27 2.44 4.62
CA THR A 64 -21.69 2.13 4.77
C THR A 64 -21.93 0.90 5.67
N PRO A 65 -22.93 0.94 6.56
CA PRO A 65 -23.42 -0.26 7.24
C PRO A 65 -24.32 -1.13 6.35
N LEU A 66 -24.85 -0.57 5.25
CA LEU A 66 -25.79 -1.23 4.37
C LEU A 66 -25.12 -2.37 3.58
N PRO A 67 -25.89 -3.38 3.14
CA PRO A 67 -25.44 -4.27 2.08
C PRO A 67 -25.11 -3.46 0.80
N LEU A 68 -24.04 -3.85 0.10
CA LEU A 68 -23.57 -3.14 -1.10
C LEU A 68 -24.70 -2.89 -2.11
N GLN A 69 -25.52 -3.90 -2.41
CA GLN A 69 -26.62 -3.76 -3.37
C GLN A 69 -27.69 -2.75 -2.95
N SER A 70 -27.94 -2.63 -1.64
CA SER A 70 -28.86 -1.61 -1.12
C SER A 70 -28.28 -0.21 -1.29
N LEU A 71 -26.99 -0.01 -1.02
CA LEU A 71 -26.33 1.27 -1.26
C LEU A 71 -26.31 1.60 -2.76
N LEU A 72 -25.97 0.65 -3.63
CA LEU A 72 -25.95 0.85 -5.08
C LEU A 72 -27.33 1.27 -5.61
N GLY A 73 -28.41 0.66 -5.12
CA GLY A 73 -29.76 1.05 -5.51
C GLY A 73 -30.11 2.49 -5.13
N LEU A 74 -29.57 3.01 -4.01
CA LEU A 74 -29.73 4.41 -3.61
C LEU A 74 -28.86 5.35 -4.46
N LEU A 75 -27.59 4.97 -4.68
CA LEU A 75 -26.64 5.76 -5.46
C LEU A 75 -27.09 5.94 -6.92
N GLN A 76 -27.67 4.91 -7.54
CA GLN A 76 -28.18 4.95 -8.92
C GLN A 76 -29.29 5.98 -9.13
N GLN A 77 -29.97 6.42 -8.08
CA GLN A 77 -31.02 7.45 -8.17
C GLN A 77 -30.45 8.87 -8.08
N LEU A 78 -29.17 9.03 -7.71
CA LEU A 78 -28.54 10.34 -7.58
C LEU A 78 -28.12 10.87 -8.96
N ALA A 79 -28.55 12.09 -9.26
CA ALA A 79 -28.08 12.81 -10.45
C ALA A 79 -26.55 13.01 -10.38
N GLY A 80 -25.83 12.57 -11.41
CA GLY A 80 -24.37 12.66 -11.50
C GLY A 80 -23.61 11.44 -10.99
N PHE A 81 -24.31 10.42 -10.46
CA PHE A 81 -23.68 9.13 -10.16
C PHE A 81 -23.14 8.48 -11.44
N VAL A 82 -21.92 7.93 -11.36
CA VAL A 82 -21.25 7.27 -12.50
C VAL A 82 -21.04 5.79 -12.20
N ASN A 83 -20.32 5.47 -11.11
CA ASN A 83 -20.00 4.10 -10.74
C ASN A 83 -19.73 4.00 -9.23
N ALA A 84 -19.86 2.81 -8.66
CA ALA A 84 -19.35 2.49 -7.34
C ALA A 84 -18.87 1.03 -7.25
N GLU A 85 -17.75 0.84 -6.57
CA GLU A 85 -17.14 -0.48 -6.33
C GLU A 85 -16.63 -0.60 -4.89
N VAL A 86 -16.41 -1.83 -4.43
CA VAL A 86 -15.93 -2.08 -3.06
C VAL A 86 -14.48 -1.64 -2.94
N ASP A 87 -14.13 -1.01 -1.82
CA ASP A 87 -12.73 -0.78 -1.45
C ASP A 87 -12.08 -2.11 -1.07
N GLN A 88 -11.44 -2.74 -2.04
CA GLN A 88 -10.83 -4.06 -1.89
C GLN A 88 -9.54 -3.99 -1.06
N VAL A 89 -9.23 -5.09 -0.37
CA VAL A 89 -7.95 -5.29 0.32
C VAL A 89 -7.02 -6.10 -0.58
N ILE A 90 -5.85 -5.55 -0.87
CA ILE A 90 -4.79 -6.12 -1.70
C ILE A 90 -3.73 -6.72 -0.76
N SER A 91 -3.03 -7.77 -1.20
CA SER A 91 -1.93 -8.38 -0.45
C SER A 91 -0.72 -8.63 -1.34
N LEU A 92 0.45 -8.12 -0.93
CA LEU A 92 1.72 -8.26 -1.65
C LEU A 92 2.30 -9.69 -1.60
N VAL A 93 1.88 -10.51 -0.63
CA VAL A 93 2.59 -11.76 -0.31
C VAL A 93 2.01 -12.97 -1.06
N GLY A 94 2.80 -13.52 -1.99
CA GLY A 94 2.73 -14.90 -2.48
C GLY A 94 3.96 -15.72 -2.02
N PRO A 95 3.87 -17.05 -1.83
CA PRO A 95 4.96 -17.84 -1.25
C PRO A 95 6.03 -18.17 -2.30
N LEU A 96 7.26 -17.65 -2.15
CA LEU A 96 8.39 -18.05 -3.01
C LEU A 96 9.71 -18.09 -2.21
N LEU A 97 10.46 -19.18 -2.42
CA LEU A 97 11.70 -19.55 -1.75
C LEU A 97 12.91 -18.96 -2.51
N VAL A 98 13.81 -18.26 -1.81
CA VAL A 98 15.18 -18.02 -2.31
C VAL A 98 16.18 -17.88 -1.14
N PRO A 99 17.47 -18.20 -1.33
CA PRO A 99 18.45 -18.29 -0.25
C PRO A 99 19.14 -16.96 0.11
N SER A 100 19.72 -16.95 1.32
CA SER A 100 20.22 -15.81 2.11
C SER A 100 21.39 -15.01 1.51
N PRO A 101 21.67 -13.79 2.03
CA PRO A 101 22.54 -12.81 1.39
C PRO A 101 23.80 -12.42 2.19
N MET A 102 24.73 -11.78 1.47
CA MET A 102 25.81 -10.97 2.01
C MET A 102 25.96 -9.79 1.05
N VAL A 103 25.82 -8.55 1.53
CA VAL A 103 25.99 -7.36 0.68
C VAL A 103 27.48 -7.14 0.42
N TRP A 104 27.93 -7.58 -0.75
CA TRP A 104 29.21 -7.29 -1.39
C TRP A 104 28.94 -6.92 -2.86
N ASN A 105 29.98 -6.66 -3.67
CA ASN A 105 30.01 -6.40 -5.14
C ASN A 105 28.79 -6.87 -5.99
N SER A 106 28.13 -7.94 -5.59
CA SER A 106 26.85 -8.47 -6.05
C SER A 106 25.67 -7.49 -6.11
N TYR A 107 25.57 -6.44 -5.27
CA TYR A 107 24.45 -5.46 -5.38
C TYR A 107 24.56 -4.59 -6.64
N ALA A 108 25.77 -4.12 -6.96
CA ALA A 108 26.03 -3.38 -8.18
C ALA A 108 26.11 -4.29 -9.42
N ASN A 109 26.51 -5.55 -9.21
CA ASN A 109 26.66 -6.57 -10.24
C ASN A 109 25.65 -7.71 -10.06
N GLN A 110 24.36 -7.36 -10.04
CA GLN A 110 23.30 -8.37 -10.02
C GLN A 110 23.26 -9.08 -11.37
N GLN A 111 23.17 -10.42 -11.35
CA GLN A 111 23.05 -11.23 -12.57
C GLN A 111 21.90 -10.75 -13.46
N ALA A 112 20.77 -10.36 -12.86
CA ALA A 112 19.63 -9.81 -13.57
C ALA A 112 19.98 -8.51 -14.32
N ALA A 113 20.73 -7.59 -13.69
CA ALA A 113 21.18 -6.35 -14.31
C ALA A 113 22.13 -6.59 -15.50
N MET A 114 22.90 -7.68 -15.46
CA MET A 114 23.71 -8.11 -16.62
C MET A 114 22.84 -8.70 -17.73
N ILE A 115 21.84 -9.52 -17.40
CA ILE A 115 20.93 -10.12 -18.38
C ILE A 115 20.13 -9.06 -19.13
N VAL A 116 19.64 -8.03 -18.43
CA VAL A 116 18.92 -6.89 -19.04
C VAL A 116 19.86 -5.76 -19.48
N GLU A 117 21.17 -6.01 -19.48
CA GLU A 117 22.18 -5.13 -20.05
C GLU A 117 22.19 -3.68 -19.52
N VAL A 118 21.89 -3.46 -18.24
CA VAL A 118 21.76 -2.11 -17.64
C VAL A 118 23.00 -1.24 -17.88
N GLN A 119 24.20 -1.76 -17.56
CA GLN A 119 25.45 -1.01 -17.74
C GLN A 119 25.76 -0.75 -19.22
N ASN A 120 25.44 -1.70 -20.10
CA ASN A 120 25.64 -1.52 -21.53
C ASN A 120 24.73 -0.43 -22.08
N ALA A 121 23.44 -0.40 -21.68
CA ALA A 121 22.51 0.66 -22.04
C ALA A 121 22.98 2.03 -21.52
N GLN A 122 23.36 2.12 -20.25
CA GLN A 122 23.85 3.35 -19.64
C GLN A 122 25.09 3.91 -20.36
N SER A 123 26.07 3.04 -20.63
CA SER A 123 27.34 3.44 -21.29
C SER A 123 27.18 3.73 -22.78
N THR A 124 26.44 2.88 -23.51
CA THR A 124 26.24 3.02 -24.96
C THR A 124 25.45 4.29 -25.31
N PHE A 125 24.41 4.60 -24.55
CA PHE A 125 23.57 5.77 -24.80
C PHE A 125 23.97 6.99 -23.96
N ASN A 126 24.96 6.85 -23.07
CA ASN A 126 25.37 7.88 -22.12
C ASN A 126 24.16 8.42 -21.31
N VAL A 127 23.36 7.50 -20.76
CA VAL A 127 22.15 7.80 -19.99
C VAL A 127 22.25 7.20 -18.59
N THR A 128 21.70 7.90 -17.60
CA THR A 128 21.68 7.46 -16.19
C THR A 128 20.28 7.48 -15.58
N GLY A 129 19.25 7.75 -16.39
CA GLY A 129 17.86 7.93 -15.96
C GLY A 129 17.66 9.18 -15.11
N THR A 130 16.75 10.07 -15.50
CA THR A 130 16.44 11.31 -14.76
C THR A 130 14.94 11.46 -14.58
N GLY A 131 14.53 12.37 -13.71
CA GLY A 131 13.12 12.61 -13.39
C GLY A 131 12.72 11.98 -12.06
N ILE A 132 11.42 11.89 -11.83
CA ILE A 132 10.83 11.36 -10.60
C ILE A 132 10.22 9.99 -10.90
N VAL A 133 10.68 8.97 -10.19
CA VAL A 133 10.06 7.64 -10.18
C VAL A 133 9.31 7.48 -8.87
N ALA A 134 7.99 7.44 -8.94
CA ALA A 134 7.12 7.10 -7.82
C ALA A 134 7.07 5.59 -7.66
N ASP A 135 7.17 5.13 -6.41
CA ASP A 135 7.01 3.72 -6.05
C ASP A 135 5.85 3.61 -5.06
N ILE A 136 4.81 2.88 -5.44
CA ILE A 136 3.64 2.63 -4.60
C ILE A 136 3.84 1.27 -3.92
N ASP A 137 4.20 1.26 -2.65
CA ASP A 137 4.66 0.04 -1.97
C ASP A 137 4.49 0.10 -0.43
N THR A 138 5.26 -0.68 0.34
CA THR A 138 5.31 -0.70 1.80
C THR A 138 6.09 0.46 2.41
N GLY A 139 6.57 1.38 1.59
CA GLY A 139 7.43 2.49 1.99
C GLY A 139 8.90 2.14 1.88
N VAL A 140 9.75 3.06 2.33
CA VAL A 140 11.21 2.95 2.22
C VAL A 140 11.88 3.30 3.53
N ASP A 141 13.05 2.72 3.80
CA ASP A 141 13.97 3.18 4.84
C ASP A 141 14.62 4.52 4.39
N PRO A 142 14.22 5.67 4.98
CA PRO A 142 14.76 6.96 4.58
C PRO A 142 16.23 7.15 4.97
N THR A 143 16.78 6.28 5.82
CA THR A 143 18.17 6.33 6.30
C THR A 143 19.10 5.38 5.55
N HIS A 144 18.57 4.62 4.58
CA HIS A 144 19.36 3.66 3.82
C HIS A 144 20.50 4.38 3.08
N PRO A 145 21.79 4.02 3.31
CA PRO A 145 22.94 4.80 2.81
C PRO A 145 22.96 5.02 1.30
N ALA A 146 22.46 4.06 0.53
CA ALA A 146 22.39 4.14 -0.93
C ALA A 146 21.21 4.96 -1.46
N LEU A 147 20.15 5.16 -0.67
CA LEU A 147 18.89 5.77 -1.15
C LEU A 147 18.68 7.18 -0.59
N GLN A 148 19.14 7.47 0.62
CA GLN A 148 18.89 8.74 1.32
C GLN A 148 19.24 10.01 0.51
N GLY A 149 20.22 9.94 -0.40
CA GLY A 149 20.62 11.08 -1.26
C GLY A 149 19.69 11.36 -2.46
N VAL A 150 18.83 10.41 -2.80
CA VAL A 150 17.92 10.48 -3.95
C VAL A 150 16.44 10.42 -3.59
N LEU A 151 16.11 10.09 -2.34
CA LEU A 151 14.74 10.04 -1.84
C LEU A 151 14.11 11.44 -1.72
N LEU A 152 12.89 11.55 -2.23
CA LEU A 152 11.95 12.61 -1.89
C LEU A 152 11.16 12.18 -0.64
N THR A 153 10.53 13.15 0.04
CA THR A 153 9.78 12.87 1.28
C THR A 153 8.67 11.84 1.09
N GLY A 154 7.92 11.92 0.00
CA GLY A 154 6.81 11.00 -0.24
C GLY A 154 5.67 11.13 0.76
N TYR A 155 4.85 10.09 0.88
CA TYR A 155 3.65 10.08 1.74
C TYR A 155 3.28 8.68 2.21
N ASP A 156 2.72 8.56 3.41
CA ASP A 156 2.15 7.33 3.97
C ASP A 156 0.63 7.44 3.98
N TYR A 157 -0.01 6.75 3.03
CA TYR A 157 -1.45 6.72 2.86
C TYR A 157 -2.14 5.86 3.94
N THR A 158 -1.45 4.84 4.45
CA THR A 158 -1.96 3.91 5.48
C THR A 158 -2.17 4.59 6.84
N ARG A 159 -1.42 5.65 7.12
CA ARG A 159 -1.55 6.50 8.32
C ARG A 159 -1.96 7.94 8.02
N ASN A 160 -2.11 8.27 6.74
CA ASN A 160 -2.42 9.61 6.24
C ASN A 160 -1.47 10.69 6.82
N GLN A 161 -0.17 10.48 6.64
CA GLN A 161 0.88 11.36 7.18
C GLN A 161 1.99 11.63 6.14
N PRO A 162 2.70 12.77 6.25
CA PRO A 162 3.92 13.00 5.46
C PRO A 162 4.96 11.92 5.74
N SER A 163 5.87 11.71 4.78
CA SER A 163 6.93 10.69 4.79
C SER A 163 6.44 9.30 4.37
N GLY A 164 6.93 8.80 3.24
CA GLY A 164 6.72 7.40 2.80
C GLY A 164 7.62 6.39 3.53
N SER A 165 7.89 6.62 4.83
CA SER A 165 8.85 5.83 5.60
C SER A 165 8.25 4.52 6.09
N GLU A 166 8.92 3.40 5.82
CA GLU A 166 8.54 2.09 6.37
C GLU A 166 8.84 1.98 7.87
N LEU A 167 9.76 2.78 8.41
CA LEU A 167 10.14 2.75 9.83
C LEU A 167 8.97 3.08 10.77
N SER A 168 7.92 3.72 10.25
CA SER A 168 6.66 3.96 10.96
C SER A 168 5.95 2.67 11.39
N ASP A 169 6.24 1.54 10.75
CA ASP A 169 5.67 0.22 11.10
C ASP A 169 6.38 -0.43 12.29
N VAL A 170 7.56 0.05 12.69
CA VAL A 170 8.38 -0.51 13.77
C VAL A 170 8.59 0.47 14.92
N MET A 171 7.70 1.46 15.08
CA MET A 171 7.74 2.44 16.18
C MET A 171 6.48 2.36 17.07
N PRO A 172 6.62 2.31 18.42
CA PRO A 172 7.88 2.19 19.18
C PRO A 172 8.56 0.84 18.91
N CYS A 173 9.89 0.83 19.04
CA CYS A 173 10.72 -0.31 18.67
C CYS A 173 10.16 -1.64 19.21
N PRO A 174 9.73 -2.59 18.36
CA PRO A 174 9.26 -3.89 18.83
C PRO A 174 10.42 -4.77 19.30
N PHE A 175 11.67 -4.34 19.10
CA PHE A 175 12.89 -5.05 19.45
C PHE A 175 13.60 -4.45 20.67
N SER A 176 14.59 -5.19 21.18
CA SER A 176 15.46 -4.74 22.28
C SER A 176 16.31 -3.50 21.93
N SER A 177 16.55 -3.22 20.65
CA SER A 177 17.16 -1.98 20.14
C SER A 177 16.72 -1.71 18.70
N CYS A 178 16.63 -0.44 18.30
CA CYS A 178 16.30 -0.03 16.93
C CYS A 178 17.40 0.88 16.34
N PRO A 179 17.98 0.53 15.17
CA PRO A 179 17.74 -0.72 14.44
C PRO A 179 18.19 -1.95 15.25
N PRO A 180 17.60 -3.15 15.02
CA PRO A 180 18.08 -4.39 15.63
C PRO A 180 19.59 -4.55 15.39
N PRO A 181 20.35 -5.12 16.35
CA PRO A 181 21.79 -5.30 16.19
C PRO A 181 22.06 -6.16 14.94
N PRO A 182 23.10 -5.85 14.15
CA PRO A 182 23.46 -6.67 13.01
C PRO A 182 23.69 -8.13 13.45
N CYS A 183 23.11 -9.06 12.70
CA CYS A 183 23.23 -10.49 13.00
C CYS A 183 24.70 -10.92 12.83
N SER A 184 25.35 -11.29 13.93
CA SER A 184 26.66 -11.95 13.88
C SER A 184 26.48 -13.45 13.74
N SER A 185 27.48 -14.14 13.17
CA SER A 185 27.52 -15.62 13.09
C SER A 185 27.43 -16.32 14.45
N ALA A 186 27.64 -15.59 15.55
CA ALA A 186 27.47 -16.08 16.92
C ALA A 186 26.05 -15.95 17.46
N THR A 187 25.20 -15.08 16.88
CA THR A 187 23.84 -14.79 17.37
C THR A 187 22.74 -15.49 16.56
N CYS A 188 23.01 -15.84 15.30
CA CYS A 188 22.08 -16.56 14.41
C CYS A 188 22.81 -17.75 13.74
N PRO A 189 22.88 -18.93 14.39
CA PRO A 189 23.71 -20.05 13.95
C PRO A 189 23.14 -20.89 12.80
N ALA A 190 21.94 -20.59 12.29
CA ALA A 190 21.31 -21.28 11.17
C ALA A 190 21.01 -20.31 10.02
N PRO A 191 21.18 -20.72 8.75
CA PRO A 191 20.76 -19.90 7.62
C PRO A 191 19.24 -19.67 7.72
N ALA A 192 18.87 -18.42 7.95
CA ALA A 192 17.47 -18.05 8.03
C ALA A 192 16.88 -18.07 6.61
N GLN A 193 15.72 -18.72 6.45
CA GLN A 193 15.00 -18.77 5.17
C GLN A 193 14.56 -17.33 4.84
N VAL A 194 15.12 -16.76 3.78
CA VAL A 194 14.73 -15.42 3.31
C VAL A 194 13.64 -15.54 2.25
N ASN A 195 12.70 -14.61 2.25
CA ASN A 195 11.74 -14.43 1.16
C ASN A 195 12.17 -13.21 0.31
N GLN A 196 11.44 -12.94 -0.79
CA GLN A 196 11.84 -11.93 -1.78
C GLN A 196 12.04 -10.51 -1.20
N SER A 197 11.35 -10.15 -0.12
CA SER A 197 11.49 -8.85 0.56
C SER A 197 12.82 -8.67 1.30
N THR A 198 13.60 -9.74 1.46
CA THR A 198 14.75 -9.75 2.38
C THR A 198 16.10 -9.99 1.66
N ALA A 199 16.12 -10.39 0.38
CA ALA A 199 17.34 -10.89 -0.25
C ALA A 199 18.34 -9.81 -0.73
N ALA A 200 17.89 -8.56 -0.97
CA ALA A 200 18.75 -7.49 -1.48
C ALA A 200 19.19 -6.46 -0.42
N VAL A 201 18.56 -6.47 0.76
CA VAL A 201 18.75 -5.49 1.83
C VAL A 201 19.04 -6.23 3.12
N LEU A 202 20.26 -6.75 3.26
CA LEU A 202 20.79 -7.09 4.59
C LEU A 202 21.82 -6.07 5.00
N ASP A 203 21.32 -4.95 5.52
CA ASP A 203 21.62 -4.58 6.90
C ASP A 203 20.38 -3.95 7.57
N GLN A 204 20.24 -4.19 8.88
CA GLN A 204 19.47 -3.45 9.89
C GLN A 204 17.95 -3.61 10.13
N SER A 205 17.20 -4.50 9.48
CA SER A 205 15.79 -4.74 9.90
C SER A 205 15.27 -6.17 9.72
N THR A 206 16.16 -7.08 9.37
CA THR A 206 15.83 -8.45 8.95
C THR A 206 15.31 -9.33 10.09
N ALA A 207 15.55 -9.00 11.36
CA ALA A 207 15.15 -9.85 12.49
C ALA A 207 13.63 -10.12 12.56
N ALA A 208 12.75 -9.15 12.27
CA ALA A 208 11.30 -9.38 12.33
C ALA A 208 10.76 -10.29 11.21
N VAL A 209 11.36 -10.21 10.02
CA VAL A 209 10.98 -11.08 8.89
C VAL A 209 11.50 -12.49 9.12
N LEU A 210 12.68 -12.63 9.72
CA LEU A 210 13.29 -13.92 10.05
C LEU A 210 12.58 -14.67 11.18
N ASP A 211 11.85 -13.98 12.05
CA ASP A 211 11.07 -14.59 13.13
C ASP A 211 9.72 -15.18 12.64
N GLY A 212 9.40 -15.06 11.35
CA GLY A 212 8.15 -15.58 10.78
C GLY A 212 6.90 -14.84 11.25
N ASN A 213 7.06 -13.61 11.77
CA ASN A 213 5.93 -12.81 12.22
C ASN A 213 5.13 -12.29 11.01
N PRO A 214 3.87 -12.71 10.82
CA PRO A 214 3.06 -12.30 9.68
C PRO A 214 2.83 -10.78 9.62
N GLN A 215 2.95 -10.07 10.75
CA GLN A 215 2.85 -8.61 10.81
C GLN A 215 3.90 -7.88 9.97
N TYR A 216 5.05 -8.51 9.71
CA TYR A 216 6.17 -7.90 8.99
C TYR A 216 6.50 -8.64 7.68
N ALA A 217 5.58 -9.45 7.17
CA ALA A 217 5.81 -10.32 6.03
C ALA A 217 6.29 -9.60 4.76
N ALA A 218 5.89 -8.33 4.56
CA ALA A 218 6.29 -7.48 3.43
C ALA A 218 7.12 -6.25 3.84
N PHE A 219 7.56 -6.17 5.11
CA PHE A 219 8.46 -5.12 5.56
C PHE A 219 9.77 -5.19 4.75
N GLY A 220 10.32 -4.03 4.33
CA GLY A 220 11.50 -3.95 3.48
C GLY A 220 11.23 -4.10 1.98
N HIS A 221 10.01 -4.47 1.56
CA HIS A 221 9.69 -4.68 0.14
C HIS A 221 9.93 -3.41 -0.70
N GLY A 222 9.35 -2.27 -0.31
CA GLY A 222 9.56 -1.01 -1.04
C GLY A 222 11.02 -0.53 -1.02
N THR A 223 11.75 -0.72 0.08
CA THR A 223 13.20 -0.44 0.12
C THR A 223 13.98 -1.28 -0.89
N MET A 224 13.65 -2.56 -1.00
CA MET A 224 14.26 -3.46 -2.00
C MET A 224 13.96 -2.99 -3.43
N VAL A 225 12.68 -2.71 -3.73
CA VAL A 225 12.22 -2.27 -5.05
C VAL A 225 12.89 -0.95 -5.45
N MET A 226 12.91 0.04 -4.56
CA MET A 226 13.61 1.31 -4.77
C MET A 226 15.10 1.15 -5.01
N GLY A 227 15.75 0.18 -4.36
CA GLY A 227 17.14 -0.19 -4.63
C GLY A 227 17.36 -0.62 -6.08
N ILE A 228 16.48 -1.45 -6.63
CA ILE A 228 16.54 -1.90 -8.03
C ILE A 228 16.29 -0.73 -8.99
N ILE A 229 15.29 0.11 -8.70
CA ILE A 229 15.03 1.32 -9.51
C ILE A 229 16.27 2.22 -9.53
N HIS A 230 16.91 2.43 -8.38
CA HIS A 230 18.12 3.24 -8.27
C HIS A 230 19.31 2.64 -9.03
N LEU A 231 19.45 1.32 -9.05
CA LEU A 231 20.49 0.63 -9.82
C LEU A 231 20.33 0.90 -11.33
N VAL A 232 19.10 0.88 -11.82
CA VAL A 232 18.79 1.10 -13.26
C VAL A 232 18.87 2.58 -13.62
N ALA A 233 18.36 3.48 -12.77
CA ALA A 233 18.28 4.91 -12.99
C ALA A 233 18.97 5.70 -11.86
N PRO A 234 20.31 5.68 -11.76
CA PRO A 234 21.05 6.27 -10.63
C PRO A 234 20.92 7.78 -10.50
N SER A 235 20.51 8.52 -11.55
CA SER A 235 20.29 9.97 -11.47
C SER A 235 18.82 10.37 -11.24
N ALA A 236 17.90 9.41 -11.12
CA ALA A 236 16.51 9.68 -10.83
C ALA A 236 16.30 10.07 -9.36
N LYS A 237 15.25 10.85 -9.11
CA LYS A 237 14.71 11.06 -7.76
C LYS A 237 13.62 10.03 -7.50
N LEU A 238 13.63 9.47 -6.30
CA LEU A 238 12.73 8.38 -5.91
C LEU A 238 11.68 8.91 -4.95
N LEU A 239 10.41 8.66 -5.25
CA LEU A 239 9.27 9.16 -4.49
C LEU A 239 8.53 7.99 -3.82
N PRO A 240 8.66 7.80 -2.50
CA PRO A 240 8.00 6.71 -1.80
C PRO A 240 6.54 7.05 -1.48
N LEU A 241 5.61 6.30 -2.07
CA LEU A 241 4.19 6.41 -1.81
C LEU A 241 3.72 5.14 -1.09
N LYS A 242 3.76 5.17 0.24
CA LYS A 242 3.43 4.00 1.06
C LYS A 242 1.91 3.78 1.07
N ALA A 243 1.45 2.76 0.36
CA ALA A 243 0.04 2.34 0.29
C ALA A 243 -0.20 0.97 0.94
N PHE A 244 0.87 0.27 1.33
CA PHE A 244 0.82 -1.03 1.98
C PHE A 244 1.42 -0.99 3.39
N LYS A 245 0.85 -1.79 4.29
CA LYS A 245 1.36 -2.01 5.65
C LYS A 245 2.50 -3.03 5.63
N SER A 246 3.19 -3.19 6.75
CA SER A 246 4.30 -4.14 6.91
C SER A 246 3.90 -5.61 6.71
N ASP A 247 2.62 -5.96 6.86
CA ASP A 247 2.10 -7.30 6.58
C ASP A 247 1.82 -7.54 5.08
N GLY A 248 2.00 -6.50 4.27
CA GLY A 248 1.75 -6.51 2.83
C GLY A 248 0.30 -6.22 2.46
N THR A 249 -0.57 -5.86 3.41
CA THR A 249 -1.96 -5.48 3.11
C THR A 249 -2.09 -4.00 2.76
N GLY A 250 -2.92 -3.69 1.76
CA GLY A 250 -3.22 -2.32 1.33
C GLY A 250 -4.68 -2.18 0.91
N ALA A 251 -5.23 -0.97 0.97
CA ALA A 251 -6.58 -0.66 0.48
C ALA A 251 -6.51 -0.08 -0.93
N LEU A 252 -7.45 -0.43 -1.81
CA LEU A 252 -7.54 0.15 -3.15
C LEU A 252 -7.66 1.67 -3.08
N SER A 253 -8.43 2.20 -2.13
CA SER A 253 -8.56 3.64 -1.91
C SER A 253 -7.23 4.34 -1.62
N ASP A 254 -6.31 3.70 -0.90
CA ASP A 254 -4.96 4.22 -0.65
C ASP A 254 -4.11 4.21 -1.92
N ILE A 255 -4.21 3.15 -2.71
CA ILE A 255 -3.51 3.02 -4.00
C ILE A 255 -4.02 4.07 -5.00
N LEU A 256 -5.33 4.28 -5.09
CA LEU A 256 -5.92 5.31 -5.95
C LEU A 256 -5.42 6.71 -5.58
N ARG A 257 -5.43 7.05 -4.29
CA ARG A 257 -4.87 8.32 -3.80
C ARG A 257 -3.41 8.47 -4.19
N ALA A 258 -2.61 7.41 -4.04
CA ALA A 258 -1.21 7.42 -4.42
C ALA A 258 -1.00 7.65 -5.93
N ILE A 259 -1.79 7.00 -6.80
CA ILE A 259 -1.72 7.21 -8.26
C ILE A 259 -2.07 8.66 -8.63
N TYR A 260 -3.17 9.19 -8.11
CA TYR A 260 -3.58 10.56 -8.41
C TYR A 260 -2.59 11.60 -7.88
N ASP A 261 -2.07 11.42 -6.65
CA ASP A 261 -1.06 12.31 -6.08
C ASP A 261 0.28 12.23 -6.81
N ALA A 262 0.72 11.04 -7.25
CA ALA A 262 1.94 10.87 -8.04
C ALA A 262 1.93 11.80 -9.26
N VAL A 263 0.78 11.88 -9.94
CA VAL A 263 0.59 12.73 -11.12
C VAL A 263 0.37 14.20 -10.73
N GLN A 264 -0.63 14.48 -9.88
CA GLN A 264 -1.10 15.85 -9.64
C GLN A 264 -0.20 16.65 -8.69
N LYS A 265 0.30 16.01 -7.63
CA LYS A 265 1.02 16.66 -6.54
C LYS A 265 2.53 16.60 -6.75
N TYR A 266 3.03 15.46 -7.22
CA TYR A 266 4.47 15.21 -7.32
C TYR A 266 5.00 15.27 -8.75
N ASN A 267 4.11 15.31 -9.76
CA ASN A 267 4.49 15.36 -11.17
C ASN A 267 5.49 14.25 -11.54
N ALA A 268 5.21 13.03 -11.08
CA ALA A 268 6.02 11.86 -11.34
C ALA A 268 6.08 11.53 -12.83
N ASN A 269 7.25 11.10 -13.31
CA ASN A 269 7.43 10.67 -14.70
C ASN A 269 7.06 9.20 -14.87
N VAL A 270 7.33 8.39 -13.84
CA VAL A 270 7.08 6.95 -13.82
C VAL A 270 6.40 6.59 -12.50
N ILE A 271 5.43 5.68 -12.54
CA ILE A 271 4.84 5.03 -11.37
C ILE A 271 5.16 3.54 -11.46
N ASN A 272 5.91 3.03 -10.48
CA ASN A 272 6.13 1.61 -10.26
C ASN A 272 5.10 1.07 -9.26
N MET A 273 4.54 -0.11 -9.58
CA MET A 273 3.54 -0.80 -8.81
C MET A 273 3.89 -2.30 -8.74
N SER A 274 4.70 -2.70 -7.76
CA SER A 274 5.11 -4.11 -7.62
C SER A 274 4.05 -4.94 -6.88
N PHE A 275 2.80 -4.87 -7.34
CA PHE A 275 1.63 -5.54 -6.77
C PHE A 275 0.59 -5.86 -7.85
N ASP A 276 -0.30 -6.81 -7.54
CA ASP A 276 -1.35 -7.28 -8.45
C ASP A 276 -2.74 -7.31 -7.78
N PHE A 277 -3.79 -7.34 -8.61
CA PHE A 277 -5.17 -7.43 -8.16
C PHE A 277 -5.83 -8.73 -8.65
N LYS A 278 -6.41 -9.45 -7.68
CA LYS A 278 -7.27 -10.62 -7.92
C LYS A 278 -8.58 -10.28 -8.60
N THR A 279 -9.00 -9.03 -8.54
CA THR A 279 -10.28 -8.58 -9.08
C THR A 279 -10.08 -7.23 -9.72
N ALA A 280 -10.48 -7.14 -10.99
CA ALA A 280 -10.41 -5.90 -11.75
C ALA A 280 -11.18 -4.78 -11.03
N SER A 281 -10.60 -3.59 -11.02
CA SER A 281 -11.21 -2.36 -10.50
C SER A 281 -11.37 -1.37 -11.65
N THR A 282 -12.60 -0.90 -11.83
CA THR A 282 -12.88 0.11 -12.87
C THR A 282 -12.23 1.44 -12.50
N GLU A 283 -12.18 1.79 -11.22
CA GLU A 283 -11.58 3.05 -10.80
C GLU A 283 -10.05 3.03 -10.89
N LEU A 284 -9.41 1.87 -10.65
CA LEU A 284 -7.98 1.70 -10.89
C LEU A 284 -7.65 1.89 -12.36
N GLU A 285 -8.40 1.25 -13.26
CA GLU A 285 -8.24 1.43 -14.71
C GLU A 285 -8.39 2.91 -15.10
N ASN A 286 -9.37 3.62 -14.54
CA ASN A 286 -9.55 5.06 -14.77
C ASN A 286 -8.35 5.88 -14.28
N ALA A 287 -7.81 5.59 -13.09
CA ALA A 287 -6.66 6.28 -12.52
C ALA A 287 -5.38 6.05 -13.35
N LEU A 288 -5.14 4.82 -13.82
CA LEU A 288 -4.01 4.48 -14.69
C LEU A 288 -4.14 5.11 -16.07
N ASN A 289 -5.34 5.12 -16.63
CA ASN A 289 -5.62 5.82 -17.89
C ASN A 289 -5.43 7.34 -17.75
N TYR A 290 -5.82 7.92 -16.60
CA TYR A 290 -5.58 9.33 -16.30
C TYR A 290 -4.07 9.64 -16.26
N ALA A 291 -3.28 8.84 -15.54
CA ALA A 291 -1.83 8.98 -15.47
C ALA A 291 -1.18 8.88 -16.87
N SER A 292 -1.56 7.85 -17.63
CA SER A 292 -1.04 7.61 -18.99
C SER A 292 -1.36 8.75 -19.95
N ARG A 293 -2.58 9.31 -19.90
CA ARG A 293 -2.97 10.45 -20.75
C ARG A 293 -2.19 11.72 -20.45
N LEU A 294 -1.67 11.86 -19.23
CA LEU A 294 -0.82 12.97 -18.82
C LEU A 294 0.68 12.68 -19.02
N GLY A 295 1.02 11.58 -19.70
CA GLY A 295 2.38 11.23 -20.06
C GLY A 295 3.18 10.57 -18.94
N THR A 296 2.54 10.15 -17.85
CA THR A 296 3.16 9.33 -16.80
C THR A 296 3.20 7.88 -17.26
N ILE A 297 4.36 7.23 -17.16
CA ILE A 297 4.51 5.80 -17.49
C ILE A 297 4.17 4.97 -16.25
N CYS A 298 3.20 4.06 -16.37
CA CYS A 298 2.86 3.11 -15.31
C CYS A 298 3.47 1.75 -15.61
N ALA A 299 4.23 1.19 -14.67
CA ALA A 299 4.80 -0.16 -14.75
C ALA A 299 4.31 -0.99 -13.56
N SER A 300 3.86 -2.22 -13.83
CA SER A 300 3.33 -3.12 -12.81
C SER A 300 3.80 -4.56 -12.97
N SER A 301 3.70 -5.34 -11.89
CA SER A 301 3.98 -6.78 -11.91
C SER A 301 2.82 -7.57 -12.52
N ALA A 302 3.11 -8.75 -13.05
CA ALA A 302 2.11 -9.65 -13.66
C ALA A 302 1.42 -10.59 -12.65
N GLY A 303 1.82 -10.55 -11.38
CA GLY A 303 1.40 -11.48 -10.34
C GLY A 303 2.33 -12.69 -10.16
N ASN A 304 2.29 -13.28 -8.97
CA ASN A 304 3.26 -14.30 -8.51
C ASN A 304 2.69 -15.73 -8.38
N ASN A 305 1.45 -15.96 -8.81
CA ASN A 305 0.71 -17.21 -8.57
C ASN A 305 0.48 -18.03 -9.85
N GLY A 306 0.96 -17.56 -11.01
CA GLY A 306 0.75 -18.21 -12.29
C GLY A 306 -0.70 -18.21 -12.77
N MET A 307 -1.56 -17.37 -12.15
CA MET A 307 -2.95 -17.18 -12.53
C MET A 307 -3.10 -15.95 -13.43
N GLN A 308 -4.28 -15.81 -14.03
CA GLN A 308 -4.66 -14.58 -14.71
C GLN A 308 -4.99 -13.52 -13.66
N GLU A 309 -4.11 -12.54 -13.52
CA GLU A 309 -4.28 -11.38 -12.64
C GLU A 309 -4.55 -10.12 -13.48
N THR A 310 -5.08 -9.09 -12.82
CA THR A 310 -5.32 -7.78 -13.46
C THR A 310 -4.47 -6.71 -12.79
N VAL A 311 -4.03 -5.72 -13.58
CA VAL A 311 -3.46 -4.46 -13.11
C VAL A 311 -4.25 -3.34 -13.73
#